data_AF-A0ABD2BV61-F1
#
_entry.id   AF-A0ABD2BV61-F1
#
_cell.length_a   1.000
_cell.length_b   1.000
_cell.length_c   1.000
_cell.angle_alpha   90.00
_cell.angle_beta   90.00
_cell.angle_gamma   90.00
#
_symmetry.space_group_name_H-M   'P 1'
#
loop_
_entity.id
_entity.type
_entity.pdbx_description
1 polymer ?
#
loop_
_entity_poly.entity_id
_entity_poly.type
_entity_poly.pdbx_seq_one_letter_code
_entity_poly.pdbx_strand_id
1 'polypeptide(L)'
;MANRAIFTHDQKDSSTELAFKYAVYKINKDKIILPKTTLEYDIQYVPKDDSFHASKKACHQVKHGVQAVFGPSDPILGQHIHSICDALDIPHLEARLDLDAEAKEFSINLHPAQSLLNGAYQDVMEFLNWTKVGIIYEEDYGEYD
;
A
#
# COMPACT_ATOMS: atom_id res chain seq x y z
N MET A 1 6.30 -10.80 17.21
CA MET A 1 6.27 -9.39 16.76
C MET A 1 5.07 -9.24 15.83
N ALA A 2 4.24 -8.21 15.99
CA ALA A 2 3.03 -8.06 15.19
C ALA A 2 3.24 -7.12 14.00
N ASN A 3 3.07 -7.64 12.78
CA ASN A 3 2.96 -6.86 11.55
C ASN A 3 1.49 -6.51 11.36
N ARG A 4 1.15 -5.22 11.30
CA ARG A 4 -0.24 -4.79 11.23
C ARG A 4 -0.57 -4.30 9.84
N ALA A 5 -1.68 -4.76 9.30
CA ALA A 5 -2.17 -4.34 7.99
C ALA A 5 -3.55 -3.69 8.13
N ILE A 6 -3.79 -2.69 7.30
CA ILE A 6 -5.08 -2.07 7.10
C ILE A 6 -5.43 -2.29 5.64
N PHE A 7 -6.50 -3.03 5.39
CA PHE A 7 -7.00 -3.33 4.06
C PHE A 7 -8.43 -2.82 3.92
N THR A 8 -8.83 -2.47 2.71
CA THR A 8 -10.23 -2.16 2.45
C THR A 8 -11.06 -3.44 2.42
N HIS A 9 -12.38 -3.35 2.59
CA HIS A 9 -13.25 -4.53 2.60
C HIS A 9 -13.18 -5.35 1.30
N ASP A 10 -12.98 -4.71 0.15
CA ASP A 10 -12.80 -5.36 -1.16
C ASP A 10 -11.43 -6.04 -1.32
N GLN A 11 -10.44 -5.65 -0.49
CA GLN A 11 -9.16 -6.34 -0.41
C GLN A 11 -9.23 -7.61 0.44
N LYS A 12 -10.36 -7.86 1.11
CA LYS A 12 -10.55 -9.09 1.87
C LYS A 12 -10.53 -10.30 0.95
N ASP A 13 -9.75 -11.32 1.31
CA ASP A 13 -9.53 -12.54 0.53
C ASP A 13 -8.93 -12.29 -0.87
N SER A 14 -8.38 -11.09 -1.11
CA SER A 14 -7.69 -10.74 -2.35
C SER A 14 -6.31 -11.39 -2.46
N SER A 15 -5.72 -11.32 -3.65
CA SER A 15 -4.32 -11.72 -3.89
C SER A 15 -3.34 -10.95 -3.00
N THR A 16 -3.61 -9.67 -2.71
CA THR A 16 -2.78 -8.83 -1.83
C THR A 16 -2.80 -9.35 -0.39
N GLU A 17 -3.98 -9.66 0.15
CA GLU A 17 -4.09 -10.22 1.50
C GLU A 17 -3.42 -11.59 1.59
N LEU A 18 -3.64 -12.44 0.59
CA LEU A 18 -3.02 -13.76 0.51
C LEU A 18 -1.48 -13.65 0.46
N ALA A 19 -0.96 -12.73 -0.35
CA ALA A 19 0.47 -12.47 -0.45
C ALA A 19 1.06 -12.00 0.88
N PHE A 20 0.36 -11.10 1.59
CA PHE A 20 0.77 -10.63 2.91
C PHE A 20 0.84 -11.79 3.94
N LYS A 21 -0.24 -12.59 4.05
CA LYS A 21 -0.26 -13.76 4.95
C LYS A 21 0.83 -14.78 4.58
N TYR A 22 1.00 -15.04 3.29
CA TYR A 22 2.00 -15.97 2.79
C TYR A 22 3.43 -15.50 3.06
N ALA A 23 3.71 -14.20 2.95
CA ALA A 23 5.01 -13.62 3.30
C ALA A 23 5.35 -13.87 4.77
N VAL A 24 4.41 -13.64 5.68
CA VAL A 24 4.59 -13.94 7.11
C VAL A 24 4.86 -15.43 7.34
N TYR A 25 4.04 -16.31 6.72
CA TYR A 25 4.27 -17.76 6.79
C TYR A 25 5.66 -18.15 6.29
N LYS A 26 6.10 -17.61 5.15
CA LYS A 26 7.36 -17.94 4.51
C LYS A 26 8.55 -17.52 5.37
N ILE A 27 8.52 -16.31 5.94
CA ILE A 27 9.58 -15.82 6.84
C ILE A 27 9.64 -16.67 8.10
N ASN A 28 8.50 -16.97 8.73
CA ASN A 28 8.47 -17.81 9.93
C ASN A 28 8.96 -19.25 9.68
N LYS A 29 8.80 -19.76 8.45
CA LYS A 29 9.30 -21.08 8.06
C LYS A 29 10.81 -21.10 7.84
N ASP A 30 11.40 -19.95 7.47
CA ASP A 30 12.82 -19.81 7.25
C ASP A 30 13.56 -19.54 8.56
N LYS A 31 14.32 -20.53 9.02
CA LYS A 31 15.07 -20.46 10.29
C LYS A 31 16.31 -19.57 10.23
N ILE A 32 16.69 -19.05 9.06
CA ILE A 32 17.89 -18.22 8.90
C ILE A 32 17.54 -16.74 9.08
N ILE A 33 16.39 -16.30 8.58
CA ILE A 33 16.02 -14.87 8.53
C ILE A 33 15.71 -14.32 9.94
N LEU A 34 14.84 -14.99 10.69
CA LEU A 34 14.44 -14.59 12.05
C LEU A 34 14.47 -15.79 13.02
N PRO A 35 15.66 -16.33 13.36
CA PRO A 35 15.79 -17.58 14.11
C PRO A 35 15.17 -17.57 15.53
N LYS A 36 14.98 -16.38 16.12
CA LYS A 36 14.52 -16.20 17.51
C LYS A 36 13.21 -15.42 17.60
N THR A 37 12.56 -15.15 16.47
CA THR A 37 11.39 -14.28 16.41
C THR A 37 10.33 -14.89 15.53
N THR A 38 9.10 -14.98 16.05
CA THR A 38 7.93 -15.30 15.24
C THR A 38 7.20 -14.01 14.88
N LEU A 39 6.92 -13.84 13.60
CA LEU A 39 6.05 -12.81 13.08
C LEU A 39 4.59 -13.24 13.24
N GLU A 40 3.79 -12.39 13.82
CA GLU A 40 2.34 -12.51 13.86
C GLU A 40 1.77 -11.36 13.03
N TYR A 41 0.54 -11.49 12.56
CA TYR A 41 -0.13 -10.41 11.88
C TYR A 41 -1.51 -10.11 12.44
N ASP A 42 -1.91 -8.85 12.32
CA ASP A 42 -3.26 -8.38 12.63
C ASP A 42 -3.75 -7.52 11.47
N ILE A 43 -4.83 -7.97 10.82
CA ILE A 43 -5.42 -7.34 9.64
C ILE A 43 -6.73 -6.68 10.06
N GLN A 44 -6.84 -5.38 9.83
CA GLN A 44 -8.08 -4.62 10.03
C GLN A 44 -8.68 -4.25 8.68
N TYR A 45 -10.00 -4.40 8.57
CA TYR A 45 -10.75 -4.03 7.37
C TYR A 45 -11.48 -2.71 7.56
N VAL A 46 -11.47 -1.87 6.52
CA VAL A 46 -12.07 -0.53 6.53
C VAL A 46 -12.87 -0.27 5.25
N PRO A 47 -13.94 0.53 5.28
CA PRO A 47 -14.64 0.99 4.06
C PRO A 47 -13.74 1.96 3.28
N LYS A 48 -13.84 1.98 1.93
CA LYS A 48 -13.07 2.91 1.07
C LYS A 48 -13.33 4.38 1.38
N ASP A 49 -14.58 4.71 1.73
CA ASP A 49 -15.02 6.10 1.86
C ASP A 49 -15.08 6.58 3.33
N ASP A 50 -14.42 5.85 4.25
CA ASP A 50 -14.47 6.14 5.68
C ASP A 50 -13.06 6.34 6.26
N SER A 51 -12.48 7.49 5.93
CA SER A 51 -11.16 7.92 6.42
C SER A 51 -11.09 8.03 7.93
N PHE A 52 -12.18 8.42 8.59
CA PHE A 52 -12.25 8.51 10.04
C PHE A 52 -12.15 7.13 10.70
N HIS A 53 -12.91 6.16 10.21
CA HIS A 53 -12.83 4.79 10.72
C HIS A 53 -11.49 4.15 10.40
N ALA A 54 -10.92 4.39 9.21
CA ALA A 54 -9.59 3.93 8.86
C ALA A 54 -8.52 4.48 9.81
N SER A 55 -8.54 5.78 10.07
CA SER A 55 -7.66 6.45 11.03
C SER A 55 -7.81 5.88 12.43
N LYS A 56 -9.04 5.64 12.88
CA LYS A 56 -9.31 5.04 14.20
C LYS A 56 -8.75 3.62 14.31
N LYS A 57 -8.88 2.81 13.26
CA LYS A 57 -8.30 1.46 13.18
C LYS A 57 -6.78 1.52 13.20
N ALA A 58 -6.16 2.45 12.47
CA ALA A 58 -4.72 2.67 12.49
C ALA A 58 -4.21 3.05 13.88
N CYS A 59 -4.82 4.05 14.53
CA CYS A 59 -4.47 4.43 15.90
C CYS A 59 -4.61 3.26 16.89
N HIS A 60 -5.64 2.41 16.72
CA HIS A 60 -5.80 1.21 17.53
C HIS A 60 -4.65 0.22 17.32
N GLN A 61 -4.24 0.00 16.06
CA GLN A 61 -3.08 -0.82 15.73
C GLN A 61 -1.80 -0.29 16.35
N VAL A 62 -1.56 1.02 16.24
CA VAL A 62 -0.39 1.68 16.82
C VAL A 62 -0.37 1.56 18.35
N LYS A 63 -1.51 1.79 19.02
CA LYS A 63 -1.62 1.70 20.49
C LYS A 63 -1.20 0.34 21.05
N HIS A 64 -1.39 -0.73 20.30
CA HIS A 64 -1.03 -2.10 20.72
C HIS A 64 0.39 -2.51 20.29
N GLY A 65 1.20 -1.56 19.82
CA GLY A 65 2.55 -1.79 19.32
C GLY A 65 2.55 -2.33 17.90
N VAL A 66 3.30 -1.66 17.03
CA VAL A 66 3.48 -2.00 15.62
C VAL A 66 4.90 -1.65 15.20
N GLN A 67 5.50 -2.48 14.35
CA GLN A 67 6.83 -2.18 13.79
C GLN A 67 6.76 -1.51 12.41
N ALA A 68 5.67 -1.77 11.68
CA ALA A 68 5.31 -1.15 10.41
C ALA A 68 3.82 -1.35 10.13
N VAL A 69 3.19 -0.42 9.43
CA VAL A 69 1.80 -0.51 8.97
C VAL A 69 1.77 -0.78 7.47
N PHE A 70 1.04 -1.81 7.05
CA PHE A 70 0.85 -2.15 5.64
C PHE A 70 -0.49 -1.66 5.11
N GLY A 71 -0.49 -1.01 3.94
CA GLY A 71 -1.69 -0.56 3.26
C GLY A 71 -2.40 0.63 3.94
N PRO A 72 -3.63 0.96 3.52
CA PRO A 72 -4.39 0.31 2.43
C PRO A 72 -3.88 0.68 1.04
N SER A 73 -4.36 -0.01 0.01
CA SER A 73 -4.05 0.35 -1.39
C SER A 73 -4.95 1.47 -1.94
N ASP A 74 -6.02 1.81 -1.22
CA ASP A 74 -6.89 2.94 -1.55
C ASP A 74 -6.12 4.25 -1.38
N PRO A 75 -6.15 5.16 -2.36
CA PRO A 75 -5.29 6.32 -2.33
C PRO A 75 -5.69 7.37 -1.29
N ILE A 76 -6.99 7.54 -1.07
CA ILE A 76 -7.53 8.51 -0.11
C ILE A 76 -7.23 8.03 1.30
N LEU A 77 -7.60 6.78 1.60
CA LEU A 77 -7.33 6.20 2.92
C LEU A 77 -5.83 6.08 3.19
N GLY A 78 -5.04 5.73 2.17
CA GLY A 78 -3.59 5.61 2.26
C GLY A 78 -2.94 6.91 2.75
N GLN A 79 -3.37 8.07 2.26
CA GLN A 79 -2.88 9.37 2.74
C GLN A 79 -3.21 9.63 4.22
N HIS A 80 -4.40 9.25 4.68
CA HIS A 80 -4.75 9.39 6.10
C HIS A 80 -3.92 8.47 6.99
N ILE A 81 -3.67 7.23 6.56
CA ILE A 81 -2.81 6.30 7.30
C ILE A 81 -1.36 6.77 7.29
N HIS A 82 -0.88 7.28 6.16
CA HIS A 82 0.47 7.85 6.01
C HIS A 82 0.68 9.00 7.00
N SER A 83 -0.26 9.95 7.09
CA SER A 83 -0.16 11.08 8.03
C SER A 83 -0.01 10.65 9.50
N ILE A 84 -0.69 9.57 9.91
CA ILE A 84 -0.54 9.01 11.27
C ILE A 84 0.84 8.36 11.45
N CYS A 85 1.30 7.63 10.43
CA CYS A 85 2.58 6.94 10.46
C CYS A 85 3.75 7.92 10.48
N ASP A 86 3.69 8.97 9.66
CA ASP A 86 4.63 10.09 9.62
C ASP A 86 4.71 10.81 10.97
N ALA A 87 3.57 11.19 11.55
CA ALA A 87 3.53 11.86 12.85
C ALA A 87 4.06 11.04 14.04
N LEU A 88 4.20 9.72 13.87
CA LEU A 88 4.61 8.79 14.92
C LEU A 88 5.91 8.06 14.60
N ASP A 89 6.61 8.44 13.53
CA ASP A 89 7.84 7.82 13.04
C ASP A 89 7.69 6.30 12.80
N ILE A 90 6.52 5.87 12.31
CA ILE A 90 6.19 4.48 12.04
C ILE A 90 6.34 4.21 10.55
N PRO A 91 7.11 3.20 10.12
CA PRO A 91 7.18 2.83 8.71
C PRO A 91 5.81 2.44 8.14
N HIS A 92 5.40 3.15 7.08
CA HIS A 92 4.22 2.86 6.28
C HIS A 92 4.63 2.17 4.98
N LEU A 93 4.04 1.01 4.68
CA LEU A 93 4.39 0.18 3.54
C LEU A 93 3.18 0.04 2.61
N GLU A 94 3.34 0.51 1.39
CA GLU A 94 2.27 0.60 0.41
C GLU A 94 2.62 -0.18 -0.87
N ALA A 95 1.60 -0.58 -1.61
CA ALA A 95 1.74 -1.19 -2.93
C ALA A 95 0.55 -0.73 -3.78
N ARG A 96 0.57 0.55 -4.15
CA ARG A 96 -0.50 1.21 -4.92
C ARG A 96 0.06 2.20 -5.92
N LEU A 97 -0.73 2.55 -6.92
CA LEU A 97 -0.44 3.68 -7.77
C LEU A 97 -0.32 4.95 -6.91
N ASP A 98 0.79 5.68 -7.09
CA ASP A 98 1.02 6.97 -6.46
C ASP A 98 1.43 7.96 -7.57
N LEU A 99 0.63 9.01 -7.71
CA LEU A 99 0.82 10.05 -8.72
C LEU A 99 1.65 11.21 -8.17
N ASP A 100 1.87 11.25 -6.86
CA ASP A 100 2.70 12.26 -6.23
C ASP A 100 4.17 11.99 -6.58
N ALA A 101 4.84 12.99 -7.14
CA ALA A 101 6.27 12.91 -7.46
C ALA A 101 7.17 13.16 -6.25
N GLU A 102 6.59 13.60 -5.13
CA GLU A 102 7.31 13.95 -3.91
C GLU A 102 7.59 12.71 -3.06
N ALA A 103 8.80 12.63 -2.52
CA ALA A 103 9.16 11.58 -1.58
C ALA A 103 8.39 11.78 -0.27
N LYS A 104 7.65 10.76 0.15
CA LYS A 104 6.91 10.74 1.41
C LYS A 104 7.81 10.20 2.52
N GLU A 105 8.05 11.02 3.55
CA GLU A 105 8.81 10.57 4.73
C GLU A 105 8.05 9.43 5.44
N PHE A 106 8.79 8.49 6.02
CA PHE A 106 8.26 7.28 6.66
C PHE A 106 7.34 6.40 5.80
N SER A 107 7.24 6.61 4.48
CA SER A 107 6.50 5.73 3.56
C SER A 107 7.43 5.08 2.53
N ILE A 108 7.17 3.81 2.25
CA ILE A 108 7.77 3.08 1.14
C ILE A 108 6.65 2.48 0.30
N ASN A 109 6.51 2.99 -0.92
CA ASN A 109 5.63 2.41 -1.91
C ASN A 109 6.41 1.43 -2.80
N LEU A 110 6.00 0.16 -2.79
CA LEU A 110 6.60 -0.93 -3.57
C LEU A 110 6.04 -1.02 -4.99
N HIS A 111 5.00 -0.24 -5.30
CA HIS A 111 4.52 -0.12 -6.66
C HIS A 111 5.56 0.63 -7.52
N PRO A 112 5.81 0.20 -8.77
CA PRO A 112 6.71 0.92 -9.65
C PRO A 112 6.33 2.40 -9.79
N ALA A 113 7.33 3.28 -9.75
CA ALA A 113 7.13 4.71 -9.96
C ALA A 113 6.53 4.98 -11.35
N GLN A 114 5.61 5.95 -11.43
CA GLN A 114 4.91 6.26 -12.68
C GLN A 114 5.86 6.63 -13.82
N SER A 115 6.98 7.30 -13.52
CA SER A 115 8.02 7.64 -14.51
C SER A 115 8.66 6.40 -15.15
N LEU A 116 8.87 5.33 -14.38
CA LEU A 116 9.41 4.06 -14.90
C LEU A 116 8.39 3.35 -15.78
N LEU A 117 7.12 3.37 -15.39
CA LEU A 117 6.04 2.80 -16.21
C LEU A 117 5.89 3.58 -17.52
N ASN A 118 5.94 4.91 -17.48
CA ASN A 118 5.90 5.75 -18.67
C ASN A 118 7.05 5.44 -19.63
N GLY A 119 8.27 5.28 -19.12
CA GLY A 119 9.43 4.86 -19.91
C GLY A 119 9.21 3.48 -20.54
N ALA A 120 8.73 2.50 -19.77
CA ALA A 120 8.45 1.16 -20.30
C ALA A 120 7.37 1.18 -21.40
N TYR A 121 6.35 2.04 -21.28
CA TYR A 121 5.36 2.20 -22.35
C TYR A 121 5.99 2.84 -23.61
N GLN A 122 6.86 3.84 -23.44
CA GLN A 122 7.60 4.43 -24.57
C GLN A 122 8.47 3.40 -25.29
N ASP A 123 9.21 2.57 -24.56
CA ASP A 123 10.05 1.52 -25.13
C ASP A 123 9.23 0.54 -26.00
N VAL A 124 8.02 0.18 -25.56
CA VAL A 124 7.12 -0.68 -26.34
C VAL A 124 6.63 0.02 -27.62
N MET A 125 6.29 1.31 -27.53
CA MET A 125 5.84 2.10 -28.69
C MET A 125 6.94 2.23 -29.75
N GLU A 126 8.17 2.47 -29.31
CA GLU A 126 9.34 2.53 -30.18
C GLU A 126 9.66 1.18 -30.82
N PHE A 127 9.70 0.11 -30.02
CA PHE A 127 9.96 -1.24 -30.50
C PHE A 127 8.96 -1.70 -31.58
N LEU A 128 7.69 -1.35 -31.41
CA LEU A 128 6.62 -1.70 -32.35
C LEU A 128 6.43 -0.69 -33.49
N ASN A 129 7.26 0.36 -33.57
CA ASN A 129 7.18 1.44 -34.57
C ASN A 129 5.78 2.07 -34.66
N TRP A 130 5.14 2.37 -33.53
CA TRP A 130 3.84 3.01 -33.52
C TRP A 130 3.92 4.43 -34.08
N THR A 131 3.08 4.74 -35.08
CA THR A 131 2.99 6.09 -35.67
C THR A 131 1.80 6.90 -35.18
N LYS A 132 0.84 6.25 -34.51
CA LYS A 132 -0.39 6.85 -33.99
C LYS A 132 -0.76 6.17 -32.68
N VAL A 133 -1.09 6.96 -31.66
CA VAL A 133 -1.47 6.48 -30.33
C VAL A 133 -2.70 7.27 -29.88
N GLY A 134 -3.64 6.58 -29.23
CA GLY A 134 -4.74 7.20 -28.51
C GLY A 134 -4.65 6.80 -27.05
N ILE A 135 -4.74 7.77 -26.14
CA ILE A 135 -4.75 7.55 -24.69
C ILE A 135 -6.17 7.84 -24.22
N ILE A 136 -6.78 6.86 -23.57
CA ILE A 136 -8.06 7.01 -22.89
C ILE A 136 -7.75 6.98 -21.41
N TYR A 137 -8.17 8.01 -20.69
CA TYR A 137 -8.00 8.14 -19.26
C TYR A 137 -9.32 8.56 -18.62
N GLU A 138 -9.48 8.26 -17.34
CA GLU A 138 -10.60 8.72 -16.51
C GLU A 138 -10.15 9.97 -15.76
N GLU A 139 -11.04 10.97 -15.67
CA GLU A 139 -10.82 12.14 -14.82
C GLU A 139 -11.43 11.86 -13.45
N ASP A 140 -10.59 11.61 -12.45
CA ASP A 140 -10.99 11.49 -11.04
C ASP A 140 -11.31 12.88 -10.44
N TYR A 141 -12.24 13.62 -11.05
CA TYR A 141 -12.84 14.79 -10.40
C TYR A 141 -14.10 14.33 -9.65
N GLY A 142 -14.01 14.28 -8.33
CA GLY A 142 -15.18 14.20 -7.47
C GLY A 142 -16.02 15.47 -7.62
N GLU A 143 -16.99 15.47 -8.53
CA GLU A 143 -18.10 16.43 -8.52
C GLU A 143 -18.94 16.16 -7.27
N TYR A 144 -18.71 16.97 -6.23
CA TYR A 144 -19.69 17.18 -5.17
C TYR A 144 -20.76 18.13 -5.71
N ASP A 145 -21.88 17.58 -6.16
CA ASP A 145 -23.17 18.28 -6.20
C ASP A 145 -23.87 18.22 -4.82
#